data_AF-A0A517I9T8-F1
#
_entry.id   AF-A0A517I9T8-F1
#
_cell.length_a   1.000
_cell.length_b   1.000
_cell.length_c   1.000
_cell.angle_alpha   90.00
_cell.angle_beta   90.00
_cell.angle_gamma   90.00
#
_symmetry.space_group_name_H-M   'P 1'
#
loop_
_entity.id
_entity.type
_entity.pdbx_description
1 polymer ?
#
loop_
_entity_poly.entity_id
_entity_poly.type
_entity_poly.pdbx_seq_one_letter_code
_entity_poly.pdbx_strand_id
1 'polypeptide(L)'
;MIDYEALIGSLFDIVHVTDAEGRTLYGSERYEEFFGIDPREMMGKSVEEFHHLGYFAPTITMRVIRDKKKVHTIQTTRKNRKLFVEGTPIWDQDGNFSGVIHTFIDITSQEQLQQELHEVKYVGTVLQSEMTKENNRKKGETSLIYRSQSMEQVAMMAKKLSQVESSMILLGESGVGKGVLAKYIHECSPRVDKPFVHINCGAIPETLLESELFGYEKGAFTGAFKDGKAGLIEKANGGTLFLDEIGEMSLSLQVKLLNVLQEKTITPVGSSDSRKVDVKLITATNKNLRQMVKDGKFREDLYYRIHVVPLEIPPLRERQEEIPVLVHYFLNVFSQKYCMERQLADTCYRILSEYDWPGNVRELENVVERLVVTSHDVLITPAQIPRYIHNQETSVNKGIKVNRVMMMQDAMDEVERQLVHRAYEQHKTTTKVAEALGISQPSASRKLRKWLCTM
;
A
#
# COMPACT_ATOMS: atom_id res chain seq x y z
N MET A 1 -46.79 -39.34 9.52
CA MET A 1 -46.57 -37.91 9.81
C MET A 1 -45.07 -37.73 9.86
N ILE A 2 -44.48 -36.93 8.98
CA ILE A 2 -43.02 -36.69 9.01
C ILE A 2 -42.76 -35.80 10.21
N ASP A 3 -41.87 -36.22 11.09
CA ASP A 3 -41.39 -35.38 12.18
C ASP A 3 -40.48 -34.29 11.60
N TYR A 4 -40.99 -33.06 11.54
CA TYR A 4 -40.29 -31.93 10.96
C TYR A 4 -39.09 -31.49 11.80
N GLU A 5 -39.09 -31.76 13.12
CA GLU A 5 -37.93 -31.50 13.98
C GLU A 5 -36.80 -32.47 13.65
N ALA A 6 -37.13 -33.76 13.48
CA ALA A 6 -36.18 -34.77 13.03
C ALA A 6 -35.64 -34.47 11.61
N LEU A 7 -36.49 -33.94 10.72
CA LEU A 7 -36.06 -33.54 9.37
C LEU A 7 -35.05 -32.37 9.42
N ILE A 8 -35.33 -31.33 10.21
CA ILE A 8 -34.44 -30.17 10.38
C ILE A 8 -33.11 -30.59 11.00
N GLY A 9 -33.13 -31.45 12.02
CA GLY A 9 -31.93 -32.01 12.64
C GLY A 9 -31.09 -32.88 11.71
N SER A 10 -31.68 -33.44 10.64
CA SER A 10 -30.95 -34.20 9.61
C SER A 10 -30.29 -33.33 8.53
N LEU A 11 -30.82 -32.12 8.29
CA LEU A 11 -30.38 -31.24 7.20
C LEU A 11 -29.32 -30.22 7.66
N PHE A 12 -29.36 -29.81 8.91
CA PHE A 12 -28.50 -28.77 9.45
C PHE A 12 -28.02 -29.15 10.85
N ASP A 13 -26.72 -28.97 11.09
CA ASP A 13 -26.05 -29.45 12.30
C ASP A 13 -26.44 -28.63 13.54
N ILE A 14 -26.71 -27.34 13.36
CA ILE A 14 -27.21 -26.42 14.38
C ILE A 14 -28.22 -25.48 13.71
N VAL A 15 -29.41 -25.38 14.30
CA VAL A 15 -30.49 -24.51 13.83
C VAL A 15 -31.16 -23.78 14.99
N HIS A 16 -31.51 -22.53 14.77
CA HIS A 16 -32.29 -21.72 15.70
C HIS A 16 -33.34 -20.91 14.95
N VAL A 17 -34.59 -20.96 15.39
CA VAL A 17 -35.72 -20.30 14.73
C VAL A 17 -36.33 -19.28 15.67
N THR A 18 -36.67 -18.11 15.13
CA THR A 18 -37.39 -17.06 15.85
C THR A 18 -38.71 -16.69 15.17
N ASP A 19 -39.62 -16.09 15.93
CA ASP A 19 -40.79 -15.40 15.42
C ASP A 19 -40.45 -14.05 14.77
N ALA A 20 -41.49 -13.30 14.40
CA ALA A 20 -41.41 -11.98 13.77
C ALA A 20 -40.77 -10.91 14.66
N GLU A 21 -40.83 -11.09 15.98
CA GLU A 21 -40.30 -10.20 16.99
C GLU A 21 -38.90 -10.61 17.47
N GLY A 22 -38.33 -11.69 16.93
CA GLY A 22 -37.02 -12.19 17.30
C GLY A 22 -36.99 -13.00 18.60
N ARG A 23 -38.13 -13.56 19.02
CA ARG A 23 -38.23 -14.50 20.15
C ARG A 23 -38.07 -15.93 19.67
N THR A 24 -37.41 -16.76 20.48
CA THR A 24 -37.10 -18.14 20.10
C THR A 24 -38.35 -19.00 20.01
N LEU A 25 -38.53 -19.64 18.85
CA LEU A 25 -39.56 -20.65 18.61
C LEU A 25 -38.97 -22.07 18.63
N TYR A 26 -37.71 -22.23 18.27
CA TYR A 26 -37.05 -23.53 18.23
C TYR A 26 -35.53 -23.39 18.29
N GLY A 27 -34.86 -24.36 18.90
CA GLY A 27 -33.42 -24.55 18.82
C GLY A 27 -33.10 -26.03 18.79
N SER A 28 -32.19 -26.45 17.90
CA SER A 28 -31.74 -27.84 17.81
C SER A 28 -31.00 -28.26 19.08
N GLU A 29 -31.04 -29.55 19.44
CA GLU A 29 -30.38 -30.09 20.65
C GLU A 29 -28.88 -29.71 20.75
N ARG A 30 -28.16 -29.72 19.61
CA ARG A 30 -26.73 -29.38 19.57
C ARG A 30 -26.44 -27.91 19.86
N TYR A 31 -27.44 -27.03 19.93
CA TYR A 31 -27.23 -25.61 20.21
C TYR A 31 -26.57 -25.39 21.59
N GLU A 32 -26.91 -26.20 22.59
CA GLU A 32 -26.31 -26.13 23.94
C GLU A 32 -24.80 -26.40 23.94
N GLU A 33 -24.35 -27.32 23.08
CA GLU A 33 -22.94 -27.68 22.92
C GLU A 33 -22.09 -26.43 22.63
N PHE A 34 -22.53 -25.62 21.65
CA PHE A 34 -21.78 -24.48 21.12
C PHE A 34 -22.03 -23.17 21.87
N PHE A 35 -23.25 -22.94 22.33
CA PHE A 35 -23.66 -21.68 22.96
C PHE A 35 -23.67 -21.76 24.49
N GLY A 36 -23.76 -22.95 25.09
CA GLY A 36 -23.78 -23.13 26.54
C GLY A 36 -25.10 -22.74 27.19
N ILE A 37 -26.20 -22.87 26.45
CA ILE A 37 -27.56 -22.61 26.91
C ILE A 37 -28.48 -23.71 26.40
N ASP A 38 -29.36 -24.22 27.26
CA ASP A 38 -30.40 -25.17 26.87
C ASP A 38 -31.43 -24.44 25.98
N PRO A 39 -31.72 -24.92 24.75
CA PRO A 39 -32.76 -24.37 23.89
C PRO A 39 -34.12 -24.19 24.59
N ARG A 40 -34.46 -25.06 25.53
CA ARG A 40 -35.72 -24.99 26.30
C ARG A 40 -35.81 -23.73 27.15
N GLU A 41 -34.67 -23.26 27.67
CA GLU A 41 -34.60 -22.01 28.43
C GLU A 41 -34.74 -20.76 27.56
N MET A 42 -34.51 -20.89 26.26
CA MET A 42 -34.62 -19.79 25.29
C MET A 42 -36.05 -19.59 24.79
N MET A 43 -36.89 -20.61 24.86
CA MET A 43 -38.25 -20.60 24.30
C MET A 43 -39.05 -19.36 24.73
N GLY A 44 -39.56 -18.60 23.75
CA GLY A 44 -40.33 -17.36 23.95
C GLY A 44 -39.53 -16.13 24.38
N LYS A 45 -38.22 -16.27 24.65
CA LYS A 45 -37.32 -15.16 25.01
C LYS A 45 -36.62 -14.57 23.77
N SER A 46 -36.27 -13.30 23.88
CA SER A 46 -35.63 -12.55 22.78
C SER A 46 -34.18 -12.99 22.56
N VAL A 47 -33.79 -13.18 21.30
CA VAL A 47 -32.38 -13.46 20.94
C VAL A 47 -31.46 -12.30 21.35
N GLU A 48 -31.96 -11.07 21.35
CA GLU A 48 -31.16 -9.92 21.79
C GLU A 48 -30.80 -10.02 23.26
N GLU A 49 -31.65 -10.60 24.11
CA GLU A 49 -31.35 -10.79 25.53
C GLU A 49 -30.08 -11.64 25.71
N PHE A 50 -29.99 -12.75 24.98
CA PHE A 50 -28.83 -13.65 25.04
C PHE A 50 -27.56 -13.04 24.44
N HIS A 51 -27.71 -12.17 23.42
CA HIS A 51 -26.61 -11.36 22.91
C HIS A 51 -26.08 -10.40 23.99
N HIS A 52 -26.95 -9.67 24.69
CA HIS A 52 -26.57 -8.74 25.76
C HIS A 52 -25.99 -9.45 26.99
N LEU A 53 -26.47 -10.66 27.31
CA LEU A 53 -25.90 -11.52 28.35
C LEU A 53 -24.55 -12.15 27.95
N GLY A 54 -24.07 -11.89 26.73
CA GLY A 54 -22.74 -12.29 26.27
C GLY A 54 -22.61 -13.76 25.89
N TYR A 55 -23.72 -14.46 25.60
CA TYR A 55 -23.66 -15.83 25.10
C TYR A 55 -23.06 -15.92 23.70
N PHE A 56 -23.25 -14.88 22.90
CA PHE A 56 -22.67 -14.77 21.56
C PHE A 56 -22.66 -13.32 21.07
N ALA A 57 -21.73 -13.01 20.16
CA ALA A 57 -21.68 -11.72 19.46
C ALA A 57 -20.97 -11.85 18.10
N PRO A 58 -21.39 -11.09 17.06
CA PRO A 58 -22.60 -10.26 16.97
C PRO A 58 -23.88 -11.10 16.76
N THR A 59 -25.07 -10.48 16.81
CA THR A 59 -26.34 -11.09 16.37
C THR A 59 -26.82 -10.49 15.05
N ILE A 60 -27.52 -11.27 14.22
CA ILE A 60 -28.05 -10.84 12.91
C ILE A 60 -29.58 -10.84 12.83
N THR A 61 -30.26 -11.32 13.87
CA THR A 61 -31.72 -11.57 13.87
C THR A 61 -32.51 -10.32 13.51
N MET A 62 -32.28 -9.19 14.18
CA MET A 62 -32.98 -7.93 13.87
C MET A 62 -32.64 -7.38 12.49
N ARG A 63 -31.44 -7.65 11.97
CA ARG A 63 -31.07 -7.25 10.61
C ARG A 63 -31.89 -8.03 9.58
N VAL A 64 -32.09 -9.33 9.80
CA VAL A 64 -32.94 -10.17 8.93
C VAL A 64 -34.42 -9.77 9.03
N ILE A 65 -34.93 -9.52 10.24
CA ILE A 65 -36.32 -9.08 10.45
C ILE A 65 -36.59 -7.75 9.74
N ARG A 66 -35.70 -6.77 9.93
CA ARG A 66 -35.83 -5.43 9.35
C ARG A 66 -35.70 -5.45 7.83
N ASP A 67 -34.65 -6.10 7.33
CA ASP A 67 -34.28 -6.03 5.91
C ASP A 67 -35.00 -7.10 5.08
N LYS A 68 -35.66 -8.07 5.73
CA LYS A 68 -36.38 -9.20 5.11
C LYS A 68 -35.55 -9.96 4.08
N LYS A 69 -34.24 -10.00 4.33
CA LYS A 69 -33.21 -10.55 3.45
C LYS A 69 -32.37 -11.57 4.17
N LYS A 70 -31.86 -12.51 3.39
CA LYS A 70 -30.82 -13.43 3.82
C LYS A 70 -29.54 -12.67 4.19
N VAL A 71 -28.96 -12.98 5.34
CA VAL A 71 -27.79 -12.30 5.92
C VAL A 71 -26.84 -13.34 6.49
N HIS A 72 -25.53 -13.11 6.38
CA HIS A 72 -24.53 -13.93 7.05
C HIS A 72 -23.54 -13.12 7.90
N THR A 73 -22.89 -13.77 8.86
CA THR A 73 -21.79 -13.21 9.66
C THR A 73 -20.96 -14.32 10.32
N ILE A 74 -19.82 -13.96 10.91
CA ILE A 74 -19.11 -14.84 11.85
C ILE A 74 -19.50 -14.41 13.26
N GLN A 75 -20.07 -15.33 14.01
CA GLN A 75 -20.46 -15.16 15.41
C GLN A 75 -19.46 -15.87 16.32
N THR A 76 -19.10 -15.22 17.41
CA THR A 76 -18.26 -15.81 18.47
C THR A 76 -19.15 -16.15 19.65
N THR A 77 -19.10 -17.39 20.12
CA THR A 77 -19.85 -17.82 21.31
C THR A 77 -19.04 -17.57 22.58
N ARG A 78 -19.70 -17.58 23.74
CA ARG A 78 -19.07 -17.45 25.07
C ARG A 78 -18.02 -18.52 25.36
N LYS A 79 -18.15 -19.69 24.74
CA LYS A 79 -17.16 -20.78 24.79
C LYS A 79 -16.00 -20.59 23.80
N ASN A 80 -15.85 -19.38 23.23
CA ASN A 80 -14.85 -19.03 22.20
C ASN A 80 -14.93 -19.86 20.91
N ARG A 81 -16.11 -20.40 20.57
CA ARG A 81 -16.33 -21.04 19.26
C ARG A 81 -16.61 -19.98 18.20
N LYS A 82 -16.14 -20.20 16.97
CA LYS A 82 -16.40 -19.35 15.80
C LYS A 82 -17.39 -20.05 14.89
N LEU A 83 -18.56 -19.46 14.72
CA LEU A 83 -19.63 -20.02 13.91
C LEU A 83 -19.90 -19.10 12.72
N PHE A 84 -19.91 -19.65 11.51
CA PHE A 84 -20.51 -18.96 10.37
C PHE A 84 -22.01 -19.09 10.48
N VAL A 85 -22.69 -17.95 10.64
CA VAL A 85 -24.13 -17.90 10.89
C VAL A 85 -24.82 -17.28 9.71
N GLU A 86 -25.88 -17.93 9.27
CA GLU A 86 -26.72 -17.47 8.19
C GLU A 86 -28.17 -17.36 8.67
N GLY A 87 -28.74 -16.17 8.60
CA GLY A 87 -30.13 -15.90 8.93
C GLY A 87 -30.95 -15.72 7.66
N THR A 88 -32.00 -16.53 7.52
CA THR A 88 -32.91 -16.53 6.37
C THR A 88 -34.33 -16.24 6.84
N PRO A 89 -35.06 -15.28 6.23
CA PRO A 89 -36.44 -14.98 6.62
C PRO A 89 -37.40 -16.12 6.23
N ILE A 90 -38.43 -16.32 7.04
CA ILE A 90 -39.48 -17.33 6.86
C ILE A 90 -40.81 -16.61 6.57
N TRP A 91 -41.55 -17.12 5.59
CA TRP A 91 -42.86 -16.63 5.19
C TRP A 91 -43.95 -17.65 5.51
N ASP A 92 -45.14 -17.20 5.90
CA ASP A 92 -46.32 -18.07 6.05
C ASP A 92 -46.96 -18.39 4.68
N GLN A 93 -48.04 -19.19 4.69
CA GLN A 93 -48.76 -19.58 3.46
C GLN A 93 -49.44 -18.41 2.75
N ASP A 94 -49.72 -17.32 3.48
CA ASP A 94 -50.35 -16.10 2.97
C ASP A 94 -49.30 -15.06 2.50
N GLY A 95 -48.01 -15.37 2.63
CA GLY A 95 -46.88 -14.53 2.22
C GLY A 95 -46.44 -13.48 3.25
N ASN A 96 -46.89 -13.55 4.49
CA ASN A 96 -46.49 -12.63 5.55
C ASN A 96 -45.21 -13.08 6.28
N PHE A 97 -44.49 -12.12 6.87
CA PHE A 97 -43.32 -12.40 7.72
C PHE A 97 -43.71 -13.25 8.91
N SER A 98 -43.13 -14.46 8.99
CA SER A 98 -43.39 -15.39 10.08
C SER A 98 -42.21 -15.47 11.05
N GLY A 99 -40.97 -15.30 10.57
CA GLY A 99 -39.81 -15.48 11.44
C GLY A 99 -38.46 -15.49 10.74
N VAL A 100 -37.43 -15.94 11.45
CA VAL A 100 -36.06 -16.12 10.93
C VAL A 100 -35.56 -17.51 11.29
N ILE A 101 -35.00 -18.22 10.31
CA ILE A 101 -34.21 -19.44 10.56
C ILE A 101 -32.73 -19.08 10.51
N HIS A 102 -32.00 -19.43 11.56
CA HIS A 102 -30.56 -19.32 11.66
C HIS A 102 -29.93 -20.69 11.51
N THR A 103 -28.98 -20.83 10.60
CA THR A 103 -28.13 -22.02 10.46
C THR A 103 -26.70 -21.66 10.82
N PHE A 104 -26.00 -22.59 11.47
CA PHE A 104 -24.65 -22.37 11.97
C PHE A 104 -23.71 -23.46 11.46
N ILE A 105 -22.53 -23.05 11.04
CA ILE A 105 -21.43 -23.95 10.66
C ILE A 105 -20.27 -23.64 11.60
N ASP A 106 -19.78 -24.65 12.33
CA ASP A 106 -18.56 -24.48 13.12
C ASP A 106 -17.36 -24.30 12.19
N ILE A 107 -16.73 -23.13 12.29
CA ILE A 107 -15.52 -22.78 11.54
C ILE A 107 -14.31 -22.61 12.47
N THR A 108 -14.41 -23.03 13.74
CA THR A 108 -13.38 -22.83 14.77
C THR A 108 -12.03 -23.37 14.31
N SER A 109 -11.97 -24.61 13.84
CA SER A 109 -10.73 -25.24 13.37
C SER A 109 -10.23 -24.62 12.07
N GLN A 110 -11.10 -24.22 11.14
CA GLN A 110 -10.69 -23.55 9.91
C GLN A 110 -10.09 -22.16 10.20
N GLU A 111 -10.66 -21.40 11.13
CA GLU A 111 -10.11 -20.10 11.53
C GLU A 111 -8.77 -20.29 12.26
N GLN A 112 -8.70 -21.20 13.24
CA GLN A 112 -7.44 -21.51 13.93
C GLN A 112 -6.34 -21.91 12.93
N LEU A 113 -6.67 -22.74 11.94
CA LEU A 113 -5.72 -23.11 10.89
C LEU A 113 -5.35 -21.94 9.98
N GLN A 114 -6.27 -21.01 9.68
CA GLN A 114 -5.96 -19.79 8.92
C GLN A 114 -5.05 -18.85 9.70
N GLN A 115 -5.28 -18.70 11.01
CA GLN A 115 -4.40 -17.95 11.92
C GLN A 115 -3.04 -18.61 12.04
N GLU A 116 -2.97 -19.92 12.26
CA GLU A 116 -1.71 -20.68 12.29
C GLU A 116 -0.98 -20.59 10.95
N LEU A 117 -1.67 -20.64 9.81
CA LEU A 117 -1.05 -20.43 8.49
C LEU A 117 -0.53 -19.00 8.32
N HIS A 118 -1.24 -18.01 8.86
CA HIS A 118 -0.79 -16.61 8.88
C HIS A 118 0.45 -16.46 9.75
N GLU A 119 0.45 -17.03 10.95
CA GLU A 119 1.58 -17.06 11.88
C GLU A 119 2.77 -17.83 11.31
N VAL A 120 2.57 -19.01 10.71
CA VAL A 120 3.64 -19.79 10.07
C VAL A 120 4.20 -19.07 8.86
N LYS A 121 3.35 -18.39 8.05
CA LYS A 121 3.84 -17.52 6.97
C LYS A 121 4.60 -16.32 7.54
N TYR A 122 4.14 -15.73 8.63
CA TYR A 122 4.77 -14.61 9.30
C TYR A 122 6.13 -14.99 9.90
N VAL A 123 6.18 -16.04 10.71
CA VAL A 123 7.40 -16.64 11.26
C VAL A 123 8.31 -17.07 10.12
N GLY A 124 7.78 -17.66 9.04
CA GLY A 124 8.52 -17.93 7.82
C GLY A 124 9.13 -16.67 7.19
N THR A 125 8.41 -15.54 7.17
CA THR A 125 8.94 -14.27 6.68
C THR A 125 9.97 -13.64 7.62
N VAL A 126 9.78 -13.73 8.93
CA VAL A 126 10.72 -13.23 9.93
C VAL A 126 11.99 -14.08 9.89
N LEU A 127 11.88 -15.41 9.93
CA LEU A 127 12.99 -16.35 9.79
C LEU A 127 13.69 -16.19 8.45
N GLN A 128 12.98 -16.04 7.33
CA GLN A 128 13.62 -15.74 6.05
C GLN A 128 14.31 -14.39 6.07
N SER A 129 13.73 -13.36 6.70
CA SER A 129 14.39 -12.06 6.88
C SER A 129 15.63 -12.17 7.76
N GLU A 130 15.63 -13.04 8.77
CA GLU A 130 16.76 -13.31 9.66
C GLU A 130 17.82 -14.15 8.98
N MET A 131 17.45 -15.14 8.16
CA MET A 131 18.35 -15.88 7.28
C MET A 131 18.93 -14.98 6.19
N THR A 132 18.16 -13.99 5.70
CA THR A 132 18.64 -12.95 4.79
C THR A 132 19.57 -11.98 5.52
N LYS A 133 19.28 -11.61 6.78
CA LYS A 133 20.16 -10.84 7.67
C LYS A 133 21.47 -11.59 7.96
N GLU A 134 21.45 -12.90 8.19
CA GLU A 134 22.64 -13.74 8.40
C GLU A 134 23.43 -13.97 7.11
N ASN A 135 22.77 -14.19 5.97
CA ASN A 135 23.44 -14.30 4.68
C ASN A 135 24.04 -12.96 4.23
N ASN A 136 23.40 -11.84 4.55
CA ASN A 136 23.91 -10.49 4.26
C ASN A 136 25.04 -10.09 5.23
N ARG A 137 24.96 -10.47 6.51
CA ARG A 137 26.08 -10.33 7.47
C ARG A 137 27.29 -11.17 7.09
N LYS A 138 27.09 -12.36 6.51
CA LYS A 138 28.19 -13.23 6.04
C LYS A 138 28.76 -12.84 4.67
N LYS A 139 28.12 -11.92 3.91
CA LYS A 139 28.55 -11.51 2.55
C LYS A 139 28.93 -10.04 2.36
N GLY A 140 28.86 -9.19 3.39
CA GLY A 140 29.03 -7.75 3.23
C GLY A 140 27.75 -7.14 2.67
N GLU A 141 27.05 -6.41 3.51
CA GLU A 141 25.66 -6.00 3.35
C GLU A 141 25.38 -5.27 2.02
N THR A 142 24.51 -5.84 1.18
CA THR A 142 23.89 -5.08 0.10
C THR A 142 22.81 -4.18 0.67
N SER A 143 22.86 -2.88 0.36
CA SER A 143 21.93 -1.86 0.87
C SER A 143 20.47 -1.98 0.39
N LEU A 144 20.18 -2.85 -0.59
CA LEU A 144 18.87 -2.95 -1.23
C LEU A 144 18.02 -4.08 -0.61
N ILE A 145 16.85 -3.72 -0.08
CA ILE A 145 15.84 -4.65 0.44
C ILE A 145 14.71 -4.75 -0.59
N TYR A 146 14.38 -5.96 -1.01
CA TYR A 146 13.30 -6.23 -1.94
C TYR A 146 12.79 -7.67 -1.78
N ARG A 147 11.56 -7.91 -2.26
CA ARG A 147 10.94 -9.25 -2.31
C ARG A 147 10.13 -9.47 -3.58
N SER A 148 9.69 -8.41 -4.25
CA SER A 148 8.82 -8.58 -5.40
C SER A 148 9.57 -9.06 -6.63
N GLN A 149 8.88 -9.82 -7.48
CA GLN A 149 9.43 -10.26 -8.75
C GLN A 149 9.83 -9.05 -9.63
N SER A 150 9.04 -7.97 -9.57
CA SER A 150 9.32 -6.73 -10.30
C SER A 150 10.62 -6.07 -9.84
N MET A 151 10.88 -5.99 -8.53
CA MET A 151 12.14 -5.45 -8.01
C MET A 151 13.31 -6.41 -8.18
N GLU A 152 13.08 -7.72 -8.18
CA GLU A 152 14.13 -8.70 -8.47
C GLU A 152 14.70 -8.51 -9.87
N GLN A 153 13.86 -8.29 -10.87
CA GLN A 153 14.30 -7.98 -12.24
C GLN A 153 15.13 -6.69 -12.30
N VAL A 154 14.68 -5.65 -11.60
CA VAL A 154 15.40 -4.36 -11.49
C VAL A 154 16.77 -4.57 -10.82
N ALA A 155 16.83 -5.30 -9.71
CA ALA A 155 18.05 -5.57 -8.97
C ALA A 155 19.04 -6.43 -9.78
N MET A 156 18.57 -7.43 -10.51
CA MET A 156 19.40 -8.23 -11.42
C MET A 156 20.00 -7.38 -12.54
N MET A 157 19.20 -6.54 -13.18
CA MET A 157 19.67 -5.66 -14.24
C MET A 157 20.64 -4.60 -13.69
N ALA A 158 20.33 -3.99 -12.55
CA ALA A 158 21.21 -3.06 -11.84
C ALA A 158 22.58 -3.70 -11.53
N LYS A 159 22.58 -4.95 -11.05
CA LYS A 159 23.80 -5.72 -10.79
C LYS A 159 24.58 -5.99 -12.08
N LYS A 160 23.91 -6.36 -13.18
CA LYS A 160 24.60 -6.55 -14.47
C LYS A 160 25.24 -5.25 -14.97
N LEU A 161 24.51 -4.13 -14.86
CA LEU A 161 25.00 -2.82 -15.29
C LEU A 161 26.08 -2.25 -14.37
N SER A 162 26.16 -2.71 -13.11
CA SER A 162 27.26 -2.34 -12.21
C SER A 162 28.64 -2.68 -12.77
N GLN A 163 28.75 -3.71 -13.63
CA GLN A 163 30.01 -4.21 -14.19
C GLN A 163 30.51 -3.45 -15.43
N VAL A 164 29.69 -2.56 -16.00
CA VAL A 164 30.05 -1.80 -17.22
C VAL A 164 30.15 -0.31 -16.95
N GLU A 165 30.84 0.43 -17.83
CA GLU A 165 31.06 1.88 -17.71
C GLU A 165 29.93 2.73 -18.34
N SER A 166 28.91 2.10 -18.91
CA SER A 166 27.78 2.79 -19.53
C SER A 166 27.03 3.68 -18.53
N SER A 167 26.58 4.85 -19.02
CA SER A 167 25.66 5.73 -18.28
C SER A 167 24.32 5.02 -18.04
N MET A 168 23.74 5.27 -16.87
CA MET A 168 22.46 4.70 -16.48
C MET A 168 21.50 5.78 -16.03
N ILE A 169 20.22 5.57 -16.31
CA ILE A 169 19.14 6.43 -15.81
C ILE A 169 18.13 5.60 -15.02
N LEU A 170 17.89 6.03 -13.79
CA LEU A 170 16.89 5.47 -12.88
C LEU A 170 15.61 6.30 -12.99
N LEU A 171 14.54 5.65 -13.42
CA LEU A 171 13.23 6.25 -13.63
C LEU A 171 12.27 5.76 -12.56
N GLY A 172 11.38 6.63 -12.11
CA GLY A 172 10.33 6.26 -11.17
C GLY A 172 9.89 7.43 -10.30
N GLU A 173 8.78 7.23 -9.60
CA GLU A 173 8.17 8.25 -8.74
C GLU A 173 9.11 8.71 -7.60
N SER A 174 8.74 9.81 -6.94
CA SER A 174 9.48 10.23 -5.75
C SER A 174 9.30 9.20 -4.63
N GLY A 175 10.38 8.92 -3.89
CA GLY A 175 10.34 8.02 -2.74
C GLY A 175 10.39 6.53 -3.05
N VAL A 176 10.55 6.09 -4.32
CA VAL A 176 10.65 4.66 -4.67
C VAL A 176 11.98 3.99 -4.31
N GLY A 177 13.00 4.76 -3.91
CA GLY A 177 14.32 4.23 -3.55
C GLY A 177 15.41 4.38 -4.62
N LYS A 178 15.29 5.34 -5.55
CA LYS A 178 16.30 5.60 -6.60
C LYS A 178 17.73 5.76 -6.04
N GLY A 179 17.89 6.50 -4.93
CA GLY A 179 19.19 6.68 -4.27
C GLY A 179 19.76 5.39 -3.67
N VAL A 180 18.91 4.53 -3.08
CA VAL A 180 19.33 3.22 -2.55
C VAL A 180 19.78 2.31 -3.69
N LEU A 181 19.04 2.30 -4.80
CA LEU A 181 19.42 1.51 -5.98
C LEU A 181 20.73 2.03 -6.61
N ALA A 182 20.94 3.34 -6.69
CA ALA A 182 22.19 3.93 -7.16
C ALA A 182 23.39 3.51 -6.29
N LYS A 183 23.21 3.51 -4.96
CA LYS A 183 24.21 3.03 -4.02
C LYS A 183 24.49 1.54 -4.20
N TYR A 184 23.46 0.72 -4.34
CA TYR A 184 23.59 -0.71 -4.63
C TYR A 184 24.37 -0.99 -5.94
N ILE A 185 24.12 -0.20 -7.00
CA ILE A 185 24.87 -0.30 -8.25
C ILE A 185 26.36 0.00 -8.02
N HIS A 186 26.68 1.01 -7.21
CA HIS A 186 28.06 1.34 -6.86
C HIS A 186 28.72 0.23 -6.03
N GLU A 187 28.03 -0.26 -4.99
CA GLU A 187 28.47 -1.34 -4.11
C GLU A 187 28.75 -2.64 -4.89
N CYS A 188 28.01 -2.90 -5.97
CA CYS A 188 28.24 -4.05 -6.85
C CYS A 188 29.33 -3.82 -7.91
N SER A 189 29.78 -2.58 -8.12
CA SER A 189 30.68 -2.23 -9.23
C SER A 189 32.16 -2.49 -8.88
N PRO A 190 33.04 -2.58 -9.90
CA PRO A 190 34.50 -2.58 -9.68
C PRO A 190 35.03 -1.32 -8.99
N ARG A 191 34.21 -0.27 -8.87
CA ARG A 191 34.54 1.01 -8.23
C ARG A 191 34.06 1.09 -6.78
N VAL A 192 33.71 -0.02 -6.13
CA VAL A 192 33.18 -0.05 -4.74
C VAL A 192 34.08 0.65 -3.70
N ASP A 193 35.40 0.54 -3.85
CA ASP A 193 36.36 1.20 -2.95
C ASP A 193 36.68 2.66 -3.37
N LYS A 194 35.96 3.21 -4.35
CA LYS A 194 36.15 4.55 -4.90
C LYS A 194 35.04 5.49 -4.42
N PRO A 195 35.21 6.82 -4.57
CA PRO A 195 34.19 7.77 -4.12
C PRO A 195 32.83 7.54 -4.79
N PHE A 196 31.77 7.57 -3.98
CA PHE A 196 30.39 7.70 -4.45
C PHE A 196 29.89 9.10 -4.09
N VAL A 197 29.74 9.96 -5.10
CA VAL A 197 29.32 11.36 -4.91
C VAL A 197 27.86 11.49 -5.34
N HIS A 198 26.99 11.80 -4.38
CA HIS A 198 25.56 12.03 -4.60
C HIS A 198 25.24 13.53 -4.61
N ILE A 199 24.50 13.97 -5.62
CA ILE A 199 24.07 15.36 -5.79
C ILE A 199 22.60 15.37 -6.17
N ASN A 200 21.78 16.11 -5.42
CA ASN A 200 20.40 16.36 -5.79
C ASN A 200 20.32 17.71 -6.52
N CYS A 201 19.97 17.69 -7.80
CA CYS A 201 19.99 18.88 -8.66
C CYS A 201 18.82 19.84 -8.36
N GLY A 202 17.74 19.36 -7.74
CA GLY A 202 16.59 20.17 -7.35
C GLY A 202 16.76 20.87 -6.00
N ALA A 203 17.71 20.43 -5.16
CA ALA A 203 17.90 20.97 -3.82
C ALA A 203 18.83 22.20 -3.76
N ILE A 204 19.64 22.44 -4.80
CA ILE A 204 20.65 23.50 -4.83
C ILE A 204 20.23 24.57 -5.85
N PRO A 205 20.23 25.87 -5.49
CA PRO A 205 20.00 26.95 -6.45
C PRO A 205 20.95 26.88 -7.63
N GLU A 206 20.48 27.19 -8.84
CA GLU A 206 21.25 27.03 -10.09
C GLU A 206 22.66 27.65 -10.04
N THR A 207 22.76 28.87 -9.53
CA THR A 207 24.03 29.61 -9.42
C THR A 207 25.04 28.93 -8.51
N LEU A 208 24.57 28.28 -7.43
CA LEU A 208 25.41 27.50 -6.54
C LEU A 208 25.73 26.14 -7.15
N LEU A 209 24.75 25.51 -7.81
CA LEU A 209 24.90 24.19 -8.41
C LEU A 209 26.03 24.14 -9.43
N GLU A 210 26.20 25.19 -10.25
CA GLU A 210 27.33 25.30 -11.17
C GLU A 210 28.68 25.25 -10.44
N SER A 211 28.85 26.11 -9.44
CA SER A 211 30.08 26.22 -8.66
C SER A 211 30.37 24.97 -7.81
N GLU A 212 29.32 24.28 -7.33
CA GLU A 212 29.45 23.02 -6.59
C GLU A 212 29.85 21.87 -7.52
N LEU A 213 29.25 21.75 -8.71
CA LEU A 213 29.53 20.67 -9.65
C LEU A 213 30.94 20.78 -10.26
N PHE A 214 31.25 21.95 -10.80
CA PHE A 214 32.45 22.17 -11.62
C PHE A 214 33.61 22.78 -10.85
N GLY A 215 33.35 23.33 -9.66
CA GLY A 215 34.35 24.09 -8.92
C GLY A 215 34.59 25.47 -9.53
N TYR A 216 35.48 26.23 -8.91
CA TYR A 216 35.85 27.57 -9.36
C TYR A 216 37.28 27.92 -8.99
N GLU A 217 37.89 28.81 -9.77
CA GLU A 217 39.19 29.38 -9.45
C GLU A 217 39.11 30.63 -8.57
N LYS A 218 40.25 30.96 -7.96
CA LYS A 218 40.38 32.18 -7.16
C LYS A 218 39.94 33.41 -7.97
N GLY A 219 39.04 34.22 -7.40
CA GLY A 219 38.56 35.44 -8.03
C GLY A 219 37.49 35.25 -9.11
N ALA A 220 36.89 34.05 -9.26
CA ALA A 220 35.83 33.81 -10.25
C ALA A 220 34.57 34.69 -10.05
N PHE A 221 34.24 35.06 -8.81
CA PHE A 221 33.10 35.94 -8.47
C PHE A 221 33.29 36.59 -7.09
N THR A 222 32.47 37.61 -6.79
CA THR A 222 32.49 38.31 -5.49
C THR A 222 32.03 37.36 -4.37
N GLY A 223 32.93 37.01 -3.45
CA GLY A 223 32.69 36.03 -2.38
C GLY A 223 33.34 34.66 -2.59
N ALA A 224 34.06 34.45 -3.70
CA ALA A 224 34.86 33.24 -3.91
C ALA A 224 35.96 33.09 -2.85
N PHE A 225 36.20 31.85 -2.40
CA PHE A 225 37.34 31.57 -1.52
C PHE A 225 38.67 31.94 -2.20
N LYS A 226 39.61 32.44 -1.39
CA LYS A 226 40.93 32.89 -1.88
C LYS A 226 41.72 31.78 -2.60
N ASP A 227 41.47 30.53 -2.24
CA ASP A 227 42.15 29.35 -2.80
C ASP A 227 41.33 28.63 -3.88
N GLY A 228 40.15 29.14 -4.25
CA GLY A 228 39.20 28.44 -5.12
C GLY A 228 38.52 27.27 -4.43
N LYS A 229 37.77 26.46 -5.19
CA LYS A 229 37.10 25.25 -4.69
C LYS A 229 37.04 24.17 -5.77
N ALA A 230 37.46 22.95 -5.43
CA ALA A 230 37.32 21.78 -6.29
C ALA A 230 35.84 21.36 -6.39
N GLY A 231 35.41 21.03 -7.61
CA GLY A 231 34.04 20.62 -7.90
C GLY A 231 33.72 19.21 -7.40
N LEU A 232 32.43 18.91 -7.22
CA LEU A 232 31.95 17.58 -6.81
C LEU A 232 32.24 16.52 -7.89
N ILE A 233 32.25 16.89 -9.18
CA ILE A 233 32.62 15.98 -10.26
C ILE A 233 34.11 15.60 -10.15
N GLU A 234 34.97 16.55 -9.81
CA GLU A 234 36.39 16.30 -9.57
C GLU A 234 36.60 15.37 -8.37
N LYS A 235 35.82 15.56 -7.29
CA LYS A 235 35.83 14.68 -6.12
C LYS A 235 35.35 13.25 -6.42
N ALA A 236 34.52 13.08 -7.45
CA ALA A 236 34.04 11.78 -7.91
C ALA A 236 35.02 11.04 -8.83
N ASN A 237 36.17 11.65 -9.17
CA ASN A 237 37.12 11.10 -10.13
C ASN A 237 37.60 9.69 -9.75
N GLY A 238 37.60 8.77 -10.72
CA GLY A 238 37.85 7.35 -10.54
C GLY A 238 36.71 6.57 -9.88
N GLY A 239 35.64 7.25 -9.46
CA GLY A 239 34.50 6.69 -8.73
C GLY A 239 33.19 6.80 -9.50
N THR A 240 32.09 7.00 -8.76
CA THR A 240 30.73 7.08 -9.29
C THR A 240 30.10 8.42 -8.91
N LEU A 241 29.51 9.08 -9.91
CA LEU A 241 28.73 10.30 -9.75
C LEU A 241 27.24 9.96 -9.89
N PHE A 242 26.46 10.23 -8.86
CA PHE A 242 25.01 10.07 -8.86
C PHE A 242 24.32 11.43 -8.87
N LEU A 243 23.61 11.73 -9.96
CA LEU A 243 22.82 12.96 -10.12
C LEU A 243 21.33 12.63 -9.98
N ASP A 244 20.76 12.99 -8.81
CA ASP A 244 19.33 12.87 -8.55
C ASP A 244 18.58 14.11 -9.06
N GLU A 245 17.35 13.88 -9.51
CA GLU A 245 16.49 14.89 -10.15
C GLU A 245 17.17 15.63 -11.33
N ILE A 246 17.79 14.88 -12.26
CA ILE A 246 18.50 15.47 -13.43
C ILE A 246 17.60 16.37 -14.30
N GLY A 247 16.29 16.16 -14.25
CA GLY A 247 15.29 17.00 -14.92
C GLY A 247 15.08 18.39 -14.30
N GLU A 248 15.79 18.73 -13.23
CA GLU A 248 15.82 20.08 -12.64
C GLU A 248 17.02 20.91 -13.11
N MET A 249 17.98 20.32 -13.84
CA MET A 249 19.13 21.08 -14.36
C MET A 249 18.72 22.07 -15.44
N SER A 250 19.28 23.28 -15.39
CA SER A 250 19.12 24.28 -16.45
C SER A 250 19.85 23.89 -17.74
N LEU A 251 19.44 24.50 -18.87
CA LEU A 251 20.03 24.20 -20.18
C LEU A 251 21.54 24.49 -20.23
N SER A 252 22.02 25.50 -19.51
CA SER A 252 23.44 25.86 -19.44
C SER A 252 24.26 24.76 -18.75
N LEU A 253 23.76 24.23 -17.63
CA LEU A 253 24.39 23.11 -16.92
C LEU A 253 24.33 21.81 -17.72
N GLN A 254 23.25 21.58 -18.47
CA GLN A 254 23.12 20.42 -19.36
C GLN A 254 24.22 20.41 -20.43
N VAL A 255 24.58 21.56 -21.01
CA VAL A 255 25.71 21.68 -21.96
C VAL A 255 27.03 21.31 -21.30
N LYS A 256 27.30 21.83 -20.09
CA LYS A 256 28.54 21.53 -19.38
C LYS A 256 28.62 20.05 -19.00
N LEU A 257 27.53 19.45 -18.54
CA LEU A 257 27.48 18.02 -18.24
C LEU A 257 27.71 17.16 -19.49
N LEU A 258 27.16 17.55 -20.64
CA LEU A 258 27.40 16.86 -21.90
C LEU A 258 28.90 16.84 -22.25
N ASN A 259 29.61 17.96 -22.07
CA ASN A 259 31.06 18.03 -22.27
C ASN A 259 31.82 17.06 -21.35
N VAL A 260 31.40 16.95 -20.07
CA VAL A 260 31.98 15.97 -19.15
C VAL A 260 31.79 14.54 -19.66
N LEU A 261 30.63 14.23 -20.25
CA LEU A 261 30.32 12.88 -20.74
C LEU A 261 30.97 12.54 -22.08
N GLN A 262 31.27 13.54 -22.91
CA GLN A 262 31.89 13.37 -24.22
C GLN A 262 33.42 13.43 -24.11
N GLU A 263 33.94 14.53 -23.59
CA GLU A 263 35.38 14.83 -23.58
C GLU A 263 36.09 14.33 -22.32
N LYS A 264 35.34 13.86 -21.31
CA LYS A 264 35.91 13.43 -20.02
C LYS A 264 36.75 14.52 -19.37
N THR A 265 36.32 15.78 -19.52
CA THR A 265 36.97 16.96 -18.95
C THR A 265 35.96 17.87 -18.24
N ILE A 266 36.44 18.58 -17.23
CA ILE A 266 35.72 19.65 -16.54
C ILE A 266 36.50 20.96 -16.70
N THR A 267 35.80 22.08 -16.78
CA THR A 267 36.39 23.42 -16.74
C THR A 267 35.80 24.17 -15.55
N PRO A 268 36.59 24.48 -14.51
CA PRO A 268 36.13 25.26 -13.36
C PRO A 268 35.62 26.64 -13.78
N VAL A 269 34.68 27.20 -13.03
CA VAL A 269 34.18 28.55 -13.28
C VAL A 269 35.34 29.56 -13.15
N GLY A 270 35.50 30.41 -14.16
CA GLY A 270 36.57 31.40 -14.23
C GLY A 270 37.92 30.86 -14.76
N SER A 271 38.02 29.57 -15.08
CA SER A 271 39.23 28.97 -15.66
C SER A 271 39.11 28.80 -17.18
N SER A 272 40.24 28.94 -17.89
CA SER A 272 40.40 28.47 -19.28
C SER A 272 40.90 27.03 -19.37
N ASP A 273 41.44 26.50 -18.26
CA ASP A 273 42.13 25.22 -18.23
C ASP A 273 41.15 24.09 -17.86
N SER A 274 41.11 23.08 -18.72
CA SER A 274 40.30 21.88 -18.51
C SER A 274 41.08 20.81 -17.75
N ARG A 275 40.38 20.04 -16.92
CA ARG A 275 40.93 18.93 -16.12
C ARG A 275 40.26 17.62 -16.53
N LYS A 276 41.04 16.57 -16.76
CA LYS A 276 40.50 15.24 -17.09
C LYS A 276 39.84 14.60 -15.87
N VAL A 277 38.68 13.99 -16.08
CA VAL A 277 37.92 13.25 -15.07
C VAL A 277 37.39 11.94 -15.64
N ASP A 278 37.45 10.89 -14.84
CA ASP A 278 36.84 9.59 -15.16
C ASP A 278 35.79 9.23 -14.11
N VAL A 279 34.53 9.50 -14.44
CA VAL A 279 33.39 9.19 -13.57
C VAL A 279 32.42 8.26 -14.28
N LYS A 280 31.95 7.25 -13.54
CA LYS A 280 30.77 6.47 -13.90
C LYS A 280 29.54 7.28 -13.53
N LEU A 281 28.68 7.59 -14.49
CA LEU A 281 27.50 8.41 -14.26
C LEU A 281 26.25 7.54 -14.03
N ILE A 282 25.58 7.78 -12.91
CA ILE A 282 24.21 7.33 -12.63
C ILE A 282 23.33 8.56 -12.54
N THR A 283 22.20 8.57 -13.22
CA THR A 283 21.22 9.66 -13.17
C THR A 283 19.88 9.16 -12.66
N ALA A 284 19.09 10.04 -12.06
CA ALA A 284 17.73 9.72 -11.63
C ALA A 284 16.77 10.89 -11.90
N THR A 285 15.51 10.56 -12.19
CA THR A 285 14.44 11.56 -12.35
C THR A 285 13.07 10.92 -12.17
N ASN A 286 12.10 11.71 -11.71
CA ASN A 286 10.68 11.37 -11.78
C ASN A 286 9.95 12.02 -12.98
N LYS A 287 10.62 12.91 -13.72
CA LYS A 287 10.04 13.63 -14.86
C LYS A 287 10.16 12.85 -16.17
N ASN A 288 9.23 13.10 -17.09
CA ASN A 288 9.30 12.58 -18.45
C ASN A 288 10.29 13.42 -19.29
N LEU A 289 11.56 12.99 -19.34
CA LEU A 289 12.60 13.71 -20.09
C LEU A 289 12.29 13.81 -21.59
N ARG A 290 11.65 12.79 -22.18
CA ARG A 290 11.28 12.81 -23.60
C ARG A 290 10.28 13.92 -23.92
N GLN A 291 9.33 14.17 -23.01
CA GLN A 291 8.42 15.31 -23.14
C GLN A 291 9.17 16.64 -22.93
N MET A 292 10.06 16.72 -21.95
CA MET A 292 10.87 17.92 -21.72
C MET A 292 11.76 18.29 -22.90
N VAL A 293 12.25 17.31 -23.67
CA VAL A 293 12.96 17.55 -24.93
C VAL A 293 12.05 18.21 -25.96
N LYS A 294 10.83 17.70 -26.14
CA LYS A 294 9.84 18.32 -27.05
C LYS A 294 9.47 19.74 -26.63
N ASP A 295 9.43 20.00 -25.33
CA ASP A 295 9.10 21.31 -24.75
C ASP A 295 10.31 22.27 -24.74
N GLY A 296 11.49 21.86 -25.22
CA GLY A 296 12.72 22.67 -25.21
C GLY A 296 13.32 22.90 -23.82
N LYS A 297 12.88 22.14 -22.80
CA LYS A 297 13.35 22.24 -21.41
C LYS A 297 14.51 21.29 -21.10
N PHE A 298 14.77 20.33 -21.97
CA PHE A 298 15.89 19.40 -21.87
C PHE A 298 16.53 19.21 -23.24
N ARG A 299 17.86 19.14 -23.30
CA ARG A 299 18.55 18.98 -24.59
C ARG A 299 18.47 17.55 -25.11
N GLU A 300 18.22 17.42 -26.41
CA GLU A 300 18.11 16.13 -27.09
C GLU A 300 19.43 15.35 -27.08
N ASP A 301 20.57 16.05 -27.26
CA ASP A 301 21.91 15.44 -27.26
C ASP A 301 22.26 14.80 -25.90
N LEU A 302 22.01 15.50 -24.80
CA LEU A 302 22.20 14.98 -23.46
C LEU A 302 21.25 13.82 -23.16
N TYR A 303 19.99 13.92 -23.59
CA TYR A 303 19.00 12.85 -23.41
C TYR A 303 19.51 11.52 -23.98
N TYR A 304 19.96 11.48 -25.23
CA TYR A 304 20.48 10.25 -25.82
C TYR A 304 21.77 9.75 -25.15
N ARG A 305 22.58 10.65 -24.58
CA ARG A 305 23.82 10.26 -23.89
C ARG A 305 23.60 9.65 -22.51
N ILE A 306 22.55 10.03 -21.80
CA ILE A 306 22.22 9.48 -20.46
C ILE A 306 21.19 8.34 -20.54
N HIS A 307 20.33 8.34 -21.56
CA HIS A 307 19.26 7.36 -21.73
C HIS A 307 19.72 6.11 -22.50
N VAL A 308 20.89 5.58 -22.14
CA VAL A 308 21.46 4.38 -22.79
C VAL A 308 20.80 3.13 -22.26
N VAL A 309 20.70 3.00 -20.94
CA VAL A 309 20.00 1.89 -20.28
C VAL A 309 19.06 2.44 -19.20
N PRO A 310 17.76 2.59 -19.50
CA PRO A 310 16.78 3.00 -18.50
C PRO A 310 16.42 1.84 -17.57
N LEU A 311 16.39 2.11 -16.27
CA LEU A 311 15.87 1.24 -15.23
C LEU A 311 14.65 1.89 -14.58
N GLU A 312 13.48 1.34 -14.84
CA GLU A 312 12.23 1.79 -14.20
C GLU A 312 12.03 1.08 -12.87
N ILE A 313 11.89 1.86 -11.79
CA ILE A 313 11.61 1.37 -10.45
C ILE A 313 10.10 1.45 -10.21
N PRO A 314 9.42 0.33 -9.99
CA PRO A 314 7.98 0.33 -9.76
C PRO A 314 7.60 1.05 -8.46
N PRO A 315 6.47 1.75 -8.45
CA PRO A 315 5.92 2.34 -7.24
C PRO A 315 5.53 1.25 -6.23
N LEU A 316 5.50 1.59 -4.94
CA LEU A 316 5.29 0.64 -3.85
C LEU A 316 3.94 -0.10 -3.96
N ARG A 317 2.90 0.56 -4.48
CA ARG A 317 1.59 -0.04 -4.79
C ARG A 317 1.61 -1.19 -5.80
N GLU A 318 2.64 -1.28 -6.64
CA GLU A 318 2.84 -2.38 -7.60
C GLU A 318 3.73 -3.50 -7.04
N ARG A 319 4.18 -3.36 -5.78
CA ARG A 319 5.03 -4.31 -5.06
C ARG A 319 4.62 -4.41 -3.59
N GLN A 320 3.32 -4.56 -3.34
CA GLN A 320 2.73 -4.59 -2.00
C GLN A 320 3.30 -5.71 -1.11
N GLU A 321 3.76 -6.81 -1.70
CA GLU A 321 4.43 -7.92 -1.01
C GLU A 321 5.75 -7.54 -0.32
N GLU A 322 6.32 -6.38 -0.66
CA GLU A 322 7.50 -5.82 0.02
C GLU A 322 7.15 -5.05 1.29
N ILE A 323 5.91 -4.56 1.42
CA ILE A 323 5.50 -3.67 2.53
C ILE A 323 5.76 -4.33 3.88
N PRO A 324 5.38 -5.59 4.16
CA PRO A 324 5.65 -6.20 5.46
C PRO A 324 7.15 -6.29 5.80
N VAL A 325 8.00 -6.57 4.81
CA VAL A 325 9.46 -6.69 4.98
C VAL A 325 10.07 -5.31 5.26
N LEU A 326 9.65 -4.29 4.50
CA LEU A 326 10.10 -2.92 4.69
C LEU A 326 9.66 -2.36 6.05
N VAL A 327 8.40 -2.60 6.44
CA VAL A 327 7.87 -2.21 7.76
C VAL A 327 8.69 -2.85 8.87
N HIS A 328 8.93 -4.16 8.80
CA HIS A 328 9.75 -4.85 9.79
C HIS A 328 11.18 -4.32 9.84
N TYR A 329 11.78 -4.03 8.70
CA TYR A 329 13.11 -3.42 8.63
C TYR A 329 13.14 -2.05 9.33
N PHE A 330 12.26 -1.13 8.93
CA PHE A 330 12.21 0.22 9.51
C PHE A 330 11.86 0.19 11.00
N LEU A 331 10.95 -0.71 11.42
CA LEU A 331 10.62 -0.89 12.83
C LEU A 331 11.86 -1.22 13.65
N ASN A 332 12.69 -2.17 13.18
CA ASN A 332 13.94 -2.53 13.86
C ASN A 332 14.94 -1.37 13.87
N VAL A 333 15.13 -0.69 12.73
CA VAL A 333 16.06 0.44 12.60
C VAL A 333 15.69 1.55 13.60
N PHE A 334 14.41 1.92 13.66
CA PHE A 334 13.96 2.99 14.55
C PHE A 334 13.88 2.56 16.01
N SER A 335 13.49 1.30 16.28
CA SER A 335 13.50 0.74 17.64
C SER A 335 14.91 0.77 18.24
N GLN A 336 15.93 0.40 17.46
CA GLN A 336 17.34 0.50 17.87
C GLN A 336 17.80 1.95 18.00
N LYS A 337 17.51 2.80 17.01
CA LYS A 337 17.90 4.21 16.99
C LYS A 337 17.38 4.98 18.21
N TYR A 338 16.13 4.70 18.62
CA TYR A 338 15.47 5.39 19.73
C TYR A 338 15.49 4.60 21.05
N CYS A 339 16.11 3.42 21.07
CA CYS A 339 16.11 2.53 22.24
C CYS A 339 14.69 2.25 22.77
N MET A 340 13.74 2.04 21.85
CA MET A 340 12.34 1.76 22.17
C MET A 340 11.96 0.40 21.60
N GLU A 341 11.54 -0.53 22.45
CA GLU A 341 11.00 -1.80 21.98
C GLU A 341 9.56 -1.60 21.47
N ARG A 342 9.35 -1.97 20.20
CA ARG A 342 8.06 -1.87 19.52
C ARG A 342 7.81 -3.13 18.69
N GLN A 343 6.56 -3.56 18.69
CA GLN A 343 6.04 -4.65 17.86
C GLN A 343 4.76 -4.16 17.18
N LEU A 344 4.49 -4.59 15.95
CA LEU A 344 3.21 -4.32 15.29
C LEU A 344 2.30 -5.52 15.42
N ALA A 345 1.03 -5.29 15.75
CA ALA A 345 0.01 -6.32 15.66
C ALA A 345 -0.19 -6.76 14.19
N ASP A 346 -0.52 -8.03 13.95
CA ASP A 346 -0.75 -8.59 12.61
C ASP A 346 -1.75 -7.79 11.78
N THR A 347 -2.80 -7.30 12.43
CA THR A 347 -3.82 -6.45 11.78
C THR A 347 -3.25 -5.15 11.21
N CYS A 348 -2.16 -4.62 11.78
CA CYS A 348 -1.49 -3.43 11.29
C CYS A 348 -0.81 -3.69 9.95
N TYR A 349 -0.15 -4.84 9.79
CA TYR A 349 0.51 -5.22 8.53
C TYR A 349 -0.48 -5.31 7.37
N ARG A 350 -1.67 -5.86 7.61
CA ARG A 350 -2.74 -5.87 6.61
C ARG A 350 -3.15 -4.45 6.19
N ILE A 351 -3.44 -3.57 7.16
CA ILE A 351 -3.86 -2.19 6.89
C ILE A 351 -2.78 -1.42 6.10
N LEU A 352 -1.52 -1.56 6.52
CA LEU A 352 -0.39 -0.93 5.83
C LEU A 352 -0.20 -1.48 4.40
N SER A 353 -0.52 -2.75 4.16
CA SER A 353 -0.39 -3.38 2.84
C SER A 353 -1.50 -2.98 1.86
N GLU A 354 -2.67 -2.57 2.36
CA GLU A 354 -3.82 -2.14 1.56
C GLU A 354 -3.76 -0.66 1.12
N TYR A 355 -2.81 0.11 1.65
CA TYR A 355 -2.63 1.52 1.30
C TYR A 355 -1.82 1.71 0.00
N ASP A 356 -2.17 2.71 -0.80
CA ASP A 356 -1.54 2.97 -2.10
C ASP A 356 -0.11 3.57 -1.99
N TRP A 357 0.28 4.11 -0.83
CA TRP A 357 1.58 4.74 -0.59
C TRP A 357 1.98 5.76 -1.68
N PRO A 358 1.25 6.88 -1.84
CA PRO A 358 1.59 7.91 -2.83
C PRO A 358 3.00 8.50 -2.68
N GLY A 359 3.56 8.53 -1.46
CA GLY A 359 4.96 8.90 -1.21
C GLY A 359 5.93 7.71 -1.19
N ASN A 360 5.47 6.53 -1.64
CA ASN A 360 6.23 5.29 -1.77
C ASN A 360 6.97 4.92 -0.47
N VAL A 361 8.19 4.39 -0.58
CA VAL A 361 8.98 3.90 0.56
C VAL A 361 9.31 5.03 1.56
N ARG A 362 9.48 6.27 1.08
CA ARG A 362 9.74 7.43 1.95
C ARG A 362 8.57 7.72 2.88
N GLU A 363 7.34 7.64 2.38
CA GLU A 363 6.15 7.80 3.21
C GLU A 363 6.01 6.64 4.20
N LEU A 364 6.25 5.40 3.75
CA LEU A 364 6.24 4.22 4.61
C LEU A 364 7.24 4.36 5.77
N GLU A 365 8.49 4.74 5.47
CA GLU A 365 9.55 4.98 6.45
C GLU A 365 9.11 6.00 7.50
N ASN A 366 8.59 7.16 7.06
CA ASN A 366 8.12 8.21 7.96
C ASN A 366 6.94 7.76 8.85
N VAL A 367 6.02 6.97 8.30
CA VAL A 367 4.88 6.43 9.07
C VAL A 367 5.39 5.45 10.13
N VAL A 368 6.30 4.55 9.78
CA VAL A 368 6.85 3.58 10.74
C VAL A 368 7.67 4.30 11.82
N GLU A 369 8.48 5.28 11.46
CA GLU A 369 9.22 6.11 12.44
C GLU A 369 8.25 6.79 13.42
N ARG A 370 7.19 7.42 12.88
CA ARG A 370 6.15 8.06 13.69
C ARG A 370 5.52 7.06 14.65
N LEU A 371 5.14 5.88 14.16
CA LEU A 371 4.55 4.83 14.99
C LEU A 371 5.48 4.42 16.15
N VAL A 372 6.78 4.29 15.90
CA VAL A 372 7.76 3.96 16.96
C VAL A 372 7.79 5.04 18.03
N VAL A 373 7.86 6.30 17.62
CA VAL A 373 8.04 7.46 18.53
C VAL A 373 6.76 7.81 19.28
N THR A 374 5.59 7.71 18.65
CA THR A 374 4.32 8.18 19.25
C THR A 374 3.53 7.11 20.00
N SER A 375 3.86 5.83 19.81
CA SER A 375 3.16 4.75 20.51
C SER A 375 3.56 4.72 21.99
N HIS A 376 2.57 4.56 22.87
CA HIS A 376 2.82 4.43 24.31
C HIS A 376 3.14 2.99 24.70
N ASP A 377 2.47 2.03 24.06
CA ASP A 377 2.63 0.60 24.32
C ASP A 377 3.73 -0.04 23.46
N VAL A 378 4.26 -1.17 23.93
CA VAL A 378 5.18 -2.02 23.15
C VAL A 378 4.47 -2.57 21.91
N LEU A 379 3.21 -2.99 22.05
CA LEU A 379 2.41 -3.49 20.94
C LEU A 379 1.63 -2.35 20.26
N ILE A 380 1.97 -2.07 19.01
CA ILE A 380 1.31 -1.08 18.16
C ILE A 380 0.09 -1.72 17.50
N THR A 381 -1.07 -1.18 17.82
CA THR A 381 -2.38 -1.65 17.35
C THR A 381 -2.91 -0.78 16.21
N PRO A 382 -3.94 -1.22 15.46
CA PRO A 382 -4.53 -0.45 14.38
C PRO A 382 -4.96 0.97 14.80
N ALA A 383 -5.38 1.18 16.05
CA ALA A 383 -5.82 2.49 16.51
C ALA A 383 -4.73 3.57 16.47
N GLN A 384 -3.45 3.18 16.42
CA GLN A 384 -2.31 4.08 16.37
C GLN A 384 -1.86 4.40 14.94
N ILE A 385 -2.36 3.67 13.94
CA ILE A 385 -2.09 3.98 12.53
C ILE A 385 -2.78 5.31 12.17
N PRO A 386 -2.11 6.21 11.44
CA PRO A 386 -2.73 7.46 11.02
C PRO A 386 -4.05 7.25 10.27
N ARG A 387 -5.08 8.02 10.63
CA ARG A 387 -6.45 7.89 10.07
C ARG A 387 -6.52 7.98 8.54
N TYR A 388 -5.62 8.72 7.90
CA TYR A 388 -5.59 8.83 6.44
C TYR A 388 -5.14 7.53 5.73
N ILE A 389 -4.53 6.58 6.46
CA ILE A 389 -4.19 5.25 5.96
C ILE A 389 -5.40 4.31 6.09
N HIS A 390 -6.19 4.47 7.17
CA HIS A 390 -7.44 3.73 7.36
C HIS A 390 -8.54 4.15 6.37
N ASN A 391 -8.64 5.44 6.11
CA ASN A 391 -9.66 6.00 5.26
C ASN A 391 -9.08 6.15 3.85
N GLN A 392 -9.43 5.25 2.93
CA GLN A 392 -9.29 5.50 1.48
C GLN A 392 -10.21 6.63 0.97
N GLU A 393 -10.58 7.58 1.83
CA GLU A 393 -11.36 8.75 1.50
C GLU A 393 -10.44 9.98 1.58
N THR A 394 -10.39 10.73 0.48
CA THR A 394 -9.76 12.05 0.28
C THR A 394 -8.28 12.11 -0.13
N SER A 395 -8.03 11.80 -1.40
CA SER A 395 -7.16 12.67 -2.24
C SER A 395 -7.41 12.45 -3.75
N VAL A 396 -8.16 13.40 -4.32
CA VAL A 396 -8.11 13.96 -5.69
C VAL A 396 -8.10 13.00 -6.89
N ASN A 397 -9.23 12.98 -7.62
CA ASN A 397 -9.41 12.45 -8.98
C ASN A 397 -8.95 11.00 -9.23
N LYS A 398 -9.59 10.02 -8.55
CA LYS A 398 -9.71 8.68 -9.15
C LYS A 398 -10.94 8.67 -10.05
N GLY A 399 -10.72 8.80 -11.36
CA GLY A 399 -11.72 8.39 -12.35
C GLY A 399 -12.12 6.92 -12.15
N ILE A 400 -13.21 6.50 -12.79
CA ILE A 400 -13.69 5.11 -12.75
C ILE A 400 -12.55 4.17 -13.22
N LYS A 401 -12.04 3.33 -12.32
CA LYS A 401 -11.01 2.33 -12.63
C LYS A 401 -11.67 1.06 -13.16
N VAL A 402 -11.38 0.70 -14.41
CA VAL A 402 -11.83 -0.54 -15.04
C VAL A 402 -10.68 -1.55 -15.02
N ASN A 403 -10.71 -2.49 -14.08
CA ASN A 403 -9.60 -3.42 -13.82
C ASN A 403 -9.62 -4.68 -14.72
N ARG A 404 -10.68 -4.88 -15.51
CA ARG A 404 -10.83 -5.99 -16.46
C ARG A 404 -11.81 -5.64 -17.57
N VAL A 405 -11.68 -6.28 -18.73
CA VAL A 405 -12.66 -6.16 -19.81
C VAL A 405 -13.93 -6.92 -19.41
N MET A 406 -15.09 -6.27 -19.55
CA MET A 406 -16.42 -6.86 -19.33
C MET A 406 -17.42 -6.28 -20.33
N MET A 407 -18.65 -6.83 -20.38
CA MET A 407 -19.68 -6.26 -21.24
C MET A 407 -19.98 -4.81 -20.84
N MET A 408 -20.05 -3.93 -21.85
CA MET A 408 -20.22 -2.49 -21.66
C MET A 408 -21.46 -2.15 -20.83
N GLN A 409 -22.57 -2.88 -21.03
CA GLN A 409 -23.81 -2.65 -20.30
C GLN A 409 -23.67 -2.98 -18.81
N ASP A 410 -23.01 -4.08 -18.46
CA ASP A 410 -22.76 -4.46 -17.06
C ASP A 410 -21.86 -3.44 -16.35
N ALA A 411 -20.85 -2.91 -17.06
CA ALA A 411 -19.98 -1.87 -16.51
C ALA A 411 -20.75 -0.58 -16.23
N MET A 412 -21.63 -0.17 -17.15
CA MET A 412 -22.46 1.03 -16.99
C MET A 412 -23.48 0.87 -15.87
N ASP A 413 -24.12 -0.30 -15.76
CA ASP A 413 -25.09 -0.58 -14.71
C ASP A 413 -24.41 -0.63 -13.32
N GLU A 414 -23.21 -1.19 -13.20
CA GLU A 414 -22.47 -1.24 -11.94
C GLU A 414 -21.99 0.15 -11.49
N VAL A 415 -21.49 0.98 -12.43
CA VAL A 415 -21.16 2.38 -12.15
C VAL A 415 -22.40 3.15 -11.71
N GLU A 416 -23.53 2.97 -12.40
CA GLU A 416 -24.79 3.61 -12.07
C GLU A 416 -25.27 3.20 -10.67
N ARG A 417 -25.23 1.90 -10.34
CA ARG A 417 -25.60 1.35 -9.04
C ARG A 417 -24.76 1.98 -7.93
N GLN A 418 -23.43 2.03 -8.10
CA GLN A 418 -22.53 2.60 -7.10
C GLN A 418 -22.75 4.10 -6.87
N LEU A 419 -22.95 4.88 -7.94
CA LEU A 419 -23.20 6.32 -7.83
C LEU A 419 -24.54 6.61 -7.14
N VAL A 420 -25.59 5.87 -7.48
CA VAL A 420 -26.92 6.02 -6.89
C VAL A 420 -26.91 5.63 -5.40
N HIS A 421 -26.20 4.56 -5.03
CA HIS A 421 -26.08 4.12 -3.64
C HIS A 421 -25.35 5.16 -2.77
N ARG A 422 -24.19 5.64 -3.23
CA ARG A 422 -23.40 6.65 -2.49
C ARG A 422 -24.15 7.98 -2.36
N ALA A 423 -24.79 8.45 -3.43
CA ALA A 423 -25.56 9.68 -3.39
C ALA A 423 -26.73 9.58 -2.40
N TYR A 424 -27.40 8.43 -2.34
CA TYR A 424 -28.47 8.22 -1.38
C TYR A 424 -27.96 8.09 0.06
N GLU A 425 -26.85 7.41 0.30
CA GLU A 425 -26.25 7.30 1.62
C GLU A 425 -25.92 8.66 2.23
N GLN A 426 -25.41 9.59 1.41
CA GLN A 426 -25.01 10.93 1.85
C GLN A 426 -26.19 11.91 1.98
N HIS A 427 -27.16 11.86 1.06
CA HIS A 427 -28.18 12.91 0.97
C HIS A 427 -29.59 12.48 1.40
N LYS A 428 -29.85 11.17 1.50
CA LYS A 428 -31.07 10.52 2.01
C LYS A 428 -32.41 10.87 1.34
N THR A 429 -32.50 11.94 0.55
CA THR A 429 -33.73 12.36 -0.12
C THR A 429 -33.60 12.37 -1.64
N THR A 430 -34.67 11.98 -2.33
CA THR A 430 -34.73 11.84 -3.79
C THR A 430 -34.38 13.13 -4.54
N THR A 431 -34.76 14.29 -3.99
CA THR A 431 -34.46 15.62 -4.53
C THR A 431 -32.98 15.95 -4.44
N LYS A 432 -32.35 15.74 -3.27
CA LYS A 432 -30.92 16.02 -3.09
C LYS A 432 -30.03 15.03 -3.83
N VAL A 433 -30.47 13.78 -3.97
CA VAL A 433 -29.79 12.78 -4.83
C VAL A 433 -29.82 13.20 -6.30
N ALA A 434 -30.96 13.72 -6.78
CA ALA A 434 -31.09 14.17 -8.15
C ALA A 434 -30.15 15.34 -8.46
N GLU A 435 -30.06 16.29 -7.53
CA GLU A 435 -29.14 17.43 -7.60
C GLU A 435 -27.67 16.99 -7.57
N ALA A 436 -27.30 16.09 -6.65
CA ALA A 436 -25.94 15.57 -6.52
C ALA A 436 -25.48 14.78 -7.75
N LEU A 437 -26.39 14.08 -8.43
CA LEU A 437 -26.10 13.30 -9.62
C LEU A 437 -26.31 14.07 -10.93
N GLY A 438 -26.78 15.32 -10.88
CA GLY A 438 -27.06 16.13 -12.08
C GLY A 438 -28.18 15.57 -12.98
N ILE A 439 -29.16 14.87 -12.39
CA ILE A 439 -30.28 14.25 -13.10
C ILE A 439 -31.62 14.79 -12.62
N SER A 440 -32.70 14.55 -13.38
CA SER A 440 -34.04 14.94 -12.94
C SER A 440 -34.53 14.10 -11.75
N GLN A 441 -35.33 14.69 -10.87
CA GLN A 441 -35.88 14.01 -9.69
C GLN A 441 -36.70 12.73 -10.02
N PRO A 442 -37.49 12.67 -11.10
CA PRO A 442 -38.12 11.42 -11.53
C PRO A 442 -37.11 10.36 -11.99
N SER A 443 -35.98 10.76 -12.59
CA SER A 443 -34.90 9.85 -12.98
C SER A 443 -34.18 9.30 -11.75
N ALA A 444 -33.86 10.15 -10.78
CA ALA A 444 -33.32 9.74 -9.49
C ALA A 444 -34.28 8.78 -8.77
N SER A 445 -35.58 9.07 -8.71
CA SER A 445 -36.58 8.17 -8.12
C SER A 445 -36.61 6.80 -8.79
N ARG A 446 -36.53 6.76 -10.13
CA ARG A 446 -36.51 5.50 -10.89
C ARG A 446 -35.23 4.70 -10.64
N LYS A 447 -34.07 5.35 -10.61
CA LYS A 447 -32.78 4.71 -10.37
C LYS A 447 -32.61 4.26 -8.92
N LEU A 448 -33.04 5.08 -7.95
CA LEU A 448 -33.13 4.69 -6.55
C LEU A 448 -34.05 3.46 -6.40
N ARG A 449 -35.17 3.42 -7.12
CA ARG A 449 -36.04 2.24 -7.12
C ARG A 449 -35.39 1.01 -7.76
N LYS A 450 -34.70 1.18 -8.90
CA LYS A 450 -33.98 0.11 -9.61
C LYS A 450 -32.86 -0.49 -8.74
N TRP A 451 -32.15 0.33 -7.97
CA TRP A 451 -30.90 -0.08 -7.32
C TRP A 451 -30.97 -0.20 -5.78
N LEU A 452 -31.91 0.50 -5.14
CA LEU A 452 -32.12 0.47 -3.69
C LEU A 452 -33.47 -0.12 -3.29
N CYS A 453 -34.48 -0.13 -4.17
CA CYS A 453 -35.78 -0.78 -3.89
C CYS A 453 -35.94 -2.15 -4.54
N THR A 454 -34.86 -2.74 -5.09
CA THR A 454 -34.89 -4.17 -5.37
C THR A 454 -34.54 -4.89 -4.07
N MET A 455 -35.62 -5.39 -3.46
CA MET A 455 -35.84 -5.92 -2.12
C MET A 455 -35.93 -4.86 -1.02
#